data_AF-V2Y1M9-F1
#
_entry.id   AF-V2Y1M9-F1
#
_cell.length_a   1.000
_cell.length_b   1.000
_cell.length_c   1.000
_cell.angle_alpha   90.00
_cell.angle_beta   90.00
_cell.angle_gamma   90.00
#
_symmetry.space_group_name_H-M   'P 1'
#
loop_
_entity.id
_entity.type
_entity.pdbx_description
1 polymer ?
#
loop_
_entity_poly.entity_id
_entity_poly.type
_entity_poly.pdbx_seq_one_letter_code
_entity_poly.pdbx_strand_id
1 'polypeptide(L)'
;MKPFENFDWSNFWDDDDYSLKEYVGKEPTDEEIKEIEDELGYKLPQSYIELVKKHNGGTPFATLFRNDETSVYITGIYGTDKEKMNSLCGELGNELWLNEWGYPGIGVAVADTISAGHNMVFLDYRECGKDGEPKVVMINQEDDYSIDYLADNFEEFIRGLTIAPQDITKEEFVEYSDEIKEKVITNLSDENDSESVIEFLTFTGVENLNTGLKGMLARAYNNNEQIEEAMKVMDMIPVEERDALWYYRYGYSYSKLSSNRNYDTEKESLNALVMLEKAIELAKDDKVVGWCIEIVEFHGFKSILEANKEKFPLVYKHYSEYIAKLTDAELSSSGNKKTYKKITIEDIEKMEDIWDILDPVYWTIDIYGTYEDYLKSAESLTLEQRYLNAVSWYFMEVNNGGHFQFLDNSTGIVWEDALNGLRLFEMNELADSFQKVIDLFGGKIPFDREERWNAMEELDENLEELLDEADKLVYKVYEYGGEYEIKYIKAHPEKFLFDGYFNKIV
;
A
#
# COMPACT_ATOMS: atom_id res chain seq x y z
N MET A 1 -32.43 -9.21 20.90
CA MET A 1 -31.67 -8.64 22.02
C MET A 1 -32.12 -7.20 22.16
N LYS A 2 -32.11 -6.61 23.36
CA LYS A 2 -32.43 -5.17 23.45
C LYS A 2 -31.23 -4.40 22.88
N PRO A 3 -31.41 -3.40 21.98
CA PRO A 3 -30.28 -2.61 21.53
C PRO A 3 -29.53 -1.98 22.70
N PHE A 4 -28.21 -1.88 22.57
CA PHE A 4 -27.31 -1.34 23.59
C PHE A 4 -27.31 -2.09 24.93
N GLU A 5 -27.67 -3.38 24.93
CA GLU A 5 -27.50 -4.24 26.10
C GLU A 5 -26.02 -4.23 26.53
N ASN A 6 -25.77 -3.96 27.82
CA ASN A 6 -24.45 -3.80 28.44
C ASN A 6 -23.56 -2.69 27.85
N PHE A 7 -24.13 -1.69 27.17
CA PHE A 7 -23.38 -0.51 26.75
C PHE A 7 -23.16 0.45 27.94
N ASP A 8 -21.91 0.89 28.15
CA ASP A 8 -21.59 1.90 29.15
C ASP A 8 -21.82 3.30 28.59
N TRP A 9 -22.73 4.04 29.22
CA TRP A 9 -23.11 5.37 28.79
C TRP A 9 -22.49 6.48 29.65
N SER A 10 -21.72 6.13 30.69
CA SER A 10 -21.32 7.08 31.74
C SER A 10 -20.50 8.25 31.19
N ASN A 11 -19.71 8.01 30.13
CA ASN A 11 -18.86 9.00 29.47
C ASN A 11 -19.08 9.02 27.95
N PHE A 12 -20.29 8.66 27.48
CA PHE A 12 -20.54 8.64 26.04
C PHE A 12 -20.72 10.05 25.46
N TRP A 13 -21.34 10.96 26.20
CA TRP A 13 -21.61 12.33 25.77
C TRP A 13 -20.61 13.31 26.37
N ASP A 14 -20.17 14.28 25.57
CA ASP A 14 -19.29 15.40 25.95
C ASP A 14 -19.91 16.73 25.49
N ASP A 15 -21.11 16.99 25.98
CA ASP A 15 -21.89 18.15 25.54
C ASP A 15 -21.35 19.44 26.14
N ASP A 16 -20.81 20.29 25.27
CA ASP A 16 -20.48 21.67 25.61
C ASP A 16 -21.72 22.59 25.56
N ASP A 17 -21.53 23.88 25.86
CA ASP A 17 -22.61 24.88 25.84
C ASP A 17 -23.29 24.99 24.46
N TYR A 18 -22.57 24.72 23.38
CA TYR A 18 -23.12 24.72 22.03
C TYR A 18 -23.97 23.47 21.79
N SER A 19 -23.47 22.28 22.15
CA SER A 19 -24.20 21.02 22.02
C SER A 19 -25.52 21.06 22.79
N LEU A 20 -25.48 21.49 24.06
CA LEU A 20 -26.66 21.63 24.91
C LEU A 20 -27.73 22.55 24.30
N LYS A 21 -27.28 23.59 23.60
CA LYS A 21 -28.17 24.55 22.95
C LYS A 21 -28.75 24.00 21.64
N GLU A 22 -27.90 23.51 20.75
CA GLU A 22 -28.23 23.27 19.34
C GLU A 22 -28.53 21.80 18.98
N TYR A 23 -28.05 20.82 19.76
CA TYR A 23 -28.32 19.39 19.52
C TYR A 23 -29.25 18.78 20.58
N VAL A 24 -28.96 18.98 21.87
CA VAL A 24 -29.58 18.21 22.95
C VAL A 24 -31.05 18.60 23.14
N GLY A 25 -31.95 17.76 22.66
CA GLY A 25 -33.41 17.88 22.75
C GLY A 25 -34.00 17.39 24.07
N LYS A 26 -35.29 17.65 24.28
CA LYS A 26 -36.06 17.00 25.36
C LYS A 26 -36.19 15.50 25.11
N GLU A 27 -36.44 14.71 26.16
CA GLU A 27 -36.78 13.29 26.01
C GLU A 27 -38.04 13.13 25.12
N PRO A 28 -37.97 12.38 24.01
CA PRO A 28 -39.07 12.30 23.06
C PRO A 28 -40.14 11.28 23.51
N THR A 29 -41.40 11.61 23.23
CA THR A 29 -42.52 10.66 23.35
C THR A 29 -42.60 9.73 22.14
N ASP A 30 -43.30 8.59 22.28
CA ASP A 30 -43.52 7.66 21.17
C ASP A 30 -44.32 8.32 20.03
N GLU A 31 -45.25 9.23 20.35
CA GLU A 31 -45.97 10.03 19.36
C GLU A 31 -45.05 11.00 18.60
N GLU A 32 -44.14 11.69 19.28
CA GLU A 32 -43.19 12.61 18.63
C GLU A 32 -42.20 11.87 17.73
N ILE A 33 -41.71 10.68 18.16
CA ILE A 33 -40.88 9.83 17.30
C ILE A 33 -41.64 9.43 16.04
N LYS A 34 -42.91 9.04 16.18
CA LYS A 34 -43.74 8.68 15.03
C LYS A 34 -43.96 9.87 14.09
N GLU A 35 -44.16 11.08 14.61
CA GLU A 35 -44.27 12.28 13.80
C GLU A 35 -42.98 12.58 13.02
N ILE A 36 -41.81 12.26 13.58
CA ILE A 36 -40.52 12.35 12.88
C ILE A 36 -40.42 11.30 11.77
N GLU A 37 -40.77 10.04 12.05
CA GLU A 37 -40.79 8.96 11.04
C GLU A 37 -41.76 9.28 9.87
N ASP A 38 -42.95 9.78 10.18
CA ASP A 38 -43.97 10.16 9.20
C ASP A 38 -43.49 11.32 8.30
N GLU A 39 -42.73 12.27 8.85
CA GLU A 39 -42.17 13.41 8.10
C GLU A 39 -40.98 13.01 7.24
N LEU A 40 -40.05 12.23 7.78
CA LEU A 40 -38.89 11.71 7.04
C LEU A 40 -39.30 10.69 5.97
N GLY A 41 -40.41 9.96 6.19
CA GLY A 41 -40.87 8.86 5.34
C GLY A 41 -40.13 7.54 5.57
N TYR A 42 -39.35 7.45 6.65
CA TYR A 42 -38.53 6.29 7.04
C TYR A 42 -38.81 5.91 8.49
N LYS A 43 -38.82 4.62 8.76
CA LYS A 43 -38.87 4.09 10.12
C LYS A 43 -37.47 4.11 10.72
N LEU A 44 -37.29 4.72 11.89
CA LEU A 44 -36.00 4.79 12.55
C LEU A 44 -35.61 3.41 13.13
N PRO A 45 -34.32 3.01 13.06
CA PRO A 45 -33.88 1.77 13.66
C PRO A 45 -34.08 1.79 15.18
N GLN A 46 -34.38 0.64 15.77
CA GLN A 46 -34.71 0.54 17.20
C GLN A 46 -33.55 1.01 18.09
N SER A 47 -32.30 0.80 17.65
CA SER A 47 -31.11 1.31 18.31
C SER A 47 -31.10 2.84 18.37
N TYR A 48 -31.42 3.52 17.27
CA TYR A 48 -31.53 4.98 17.24
C TYR A 48 -32.58 5.51 18.23
N ILE A 49 -33.74 4.86 18.27
CA ILE A 49 -34.82 5.19 19.20
C ILE A 49 -34.36 5.03 20.67
N GLU A 50 -33.65 3.94 20.99
CA GLU A 50 -33.13 3.75 22.35
C GLU A 50 -32.07 4.81 22.72
N LEU A 51 -31.23 5.23 21.77
CA LEU A 51 -30.27 6.31 21.98
C LEU A 51 -30.98 7.62 22.29
N VAL A 52 -31.93 8.06 21.46
CA VAL A 52 -32.60 9.36 21.64
C VAL A 52 -33.50 9.42 22.87
N LYS A 53 -34.08 8.28 23.29
CA LYS A 53 -34.80 8.18 24.57
C LYS A 53 -33.89 8.33 25.77
N LYS A 54 -32.60 8.01 25.63
CA LYS A 54 -31.61 8.14 26.70
C LYS A 54 -30.94 9.51 26.69
N HIS A 55 -30.69 10.07 25.51
CA HIS A 55 -30.14 11.39 25.28
C HIS A 55 -30.47 11.85 23.85
N ASN A 56 -31.32 12.86 23.70
CA ASN A 56 -31.95 13.20 22.43
C ASN A 56 -31.07 14.09 21.55
N GLY A 57 -29.98 13.53 21.02
CA GLY A 57 -28.94 14.24 20.28
C GLY A 57 -27.86 14.80 21.21
N GLY A 58 -26.72 15.17 20.63
CA GLY A 58 -25.57 15.72 21.38
C GLY A 58 -24.23 15.45 20.70
N THR A 59 -23.14 15.74 21.40
CA THR A 59 -21.76 15.48 20.94
C THR A 59 -21.20 14.29 21.71
N PRO A 60 -20.81 13.19 21.03
CA PRO A 60 -20.19 12.07 21.72
C PRO A 60 -18.74 12.39 22.08
N PHE A 61 -18.25 11.84 23.20
CA PHE A 61 -16.84 11.91 23.59
C PHE A 61 -15.94 11.15 22.60
N ALA A 62 -16.38 9.97 22.18
CA ALA A 62 -15.72 9.20 21.13
C ALA A 62 -16.29 9.59 19.75
N THR A 63 -15.45 10.21 18.92
CA THR A 63 -15.87 10.86 17.66
C THR A 63 -15.36 10.17 16.40
N LEU A 64 -14.38 9.27 16.50
CA LEU A 64 -13.83 8.57 15.35
C LEU A 64 -14.53 7.23 15.15
N PHE A 65 -15.04 6.97 13.95
CA PHE A 65 -15.39 5.63 13.51
C PHE A 65 -14.45 5.22 12.37
N ARG A 66 -13.95 3.98 12.41
CA ARG A 66 -13.10 3.40 11.35
C ARG A 66 -13.43 1.92 11.14
N ASN A 67 -13.50 1.50 9.89
CA ASN A 67 -13.47 0.11 9.45
C ASN A 67 -12.30 -0.11 8.47
N ASP A 68 -12.23 -1.28 7.85
CA ASP A 68 -11.11 -1.64 6.95
C ASP A 68 -10.98 -0.74 5.71
N GLU A 69 -12.04 -0.04 5.31
CA GLU A 69 -12.10 0.73 4.05
C GLU A 69 -12.28 2.23 4.27
N THR A 70 -12.92 2.65 5.37
CA THR A 70 -13.43 4.01 5.57
C THR A 70 -13.24 4.47 7.00
N SER A 71 -13.00 5.78 7.18
CA SER A 71 -12.99 6.43 8.49
C SER A 71 -13.71 7.77 8.44
N VAL A 72 -14.42 8.12 9.52
CA VAL A 72 -15.13 9.39 9.68
C VAL A 72 -14.99 9.91 11.10
N TYR A 73 -14.77 11.23 11.22
CA TYR A 73 -14.87 11.94 12.49
C TYR A 73 -16.21 12.66 12.55
N ILE A 74 -17.06 12.28 13.50
CA ILE A 74 -18.32 12.97 13.76
C ILE A 74 -18.15 14.07 14.80
N THR A 75 -18.98 15.10 14.73
CA THR A 75 -18.98 16.21 15.71
C THR A 75 -20.25 16.24 16.54
N GLY A 76 -21.33 15.62 16.06
CA GLY A 76 -22.59 15.55 16.77
C GLY A 76 -23.54 14.55 16.14
N ILE A 77 -24.36 13.92 16.97
CA ILE A 77 -25.42 13.00 16.58
C ILE A 77 -26.74 13.77 16.68
N TYR A 78 -27.55 13.72 15.62
CA TYR A 78 -28.84 14.40 15.60
C TYR A 78 -29.83 13.79 16.59
N GLY A 79 -30.63 14.66 17.19
CA GLY A 79 -31.82 14.28 17.96
C GLY A 79 -33.08 14.27 17.11
N THR A 80 -34.21 14.04 17.76
CA THR A 80 -35.56 14.05 17.18
C THR A 80 -36.36 15.31 17.55
N ASP A 81 -35.81 16.19 18.39
CA ASP A 81 -36.49 17.41 18.83
C ASP A 81 -36.37 18.51 17.76
N LYS A 82 -37.47 18.77 17.03
CA LYS A 82 -37.53 19.75 15.93
C LYS A 82 -37.23 21.19 16.36
N GLU A 83 -37.28 21.50 17.65
CA GLU A 83 -36.89 22.83 18.16
C GLU A 83 -35.37 23.04 18.13
N LYS A 84 -34.60 21.97 17.96
CA LYS A 84 -33.13 21.99 17.89
C LYS A 84 -32.66 22.14 16.46
N MET A 85 -31.73 23.06 16.26
CA MET A 85 -31.13 23.37 14.96
C MET A 85 -30.51 22.12 14.33
N ASN A 86 -29.76 21.34 15.13
CA ASN A 86 -29.06 20.13 14.71
C ASN A 86 -29.83 18.87 15.12
N SER A 87 -31.02 18.70 14.55
CA SER A 87 -31.87 17.53 14.72
C SER A 87 -32.34 17.00 13.36
N LEU A 88 -32.86 15.76 13.33
CA LEU A 88 -33.28 15.10 12.09
C LEU A 88 -34.22 15.95 11.22
N CYS A 89 -35.11 16.70 11.86
CA CYS A 89 -36.09 17.60 11.23
C CYS A 89 -35.91 19.06 11.68
N GLY A 90 -34.70 19.42 12.13
CA GLY A 90 -34.33 20.79 12.49
C GLY A 90 -33.96 21.64 11.28
N GLU A 91 -33.52 22.87 11.53
CA GLU A 91 -33.06 23.79 10.47
C GLU A 91 -31.89 23.23 9.66
N LEU A 92 -30.95 22.53 10.32
CA LEU A 92 -29.83 21.83 9.68
C LEU A 92 -30.10 20.31 9.56
N GLY A 93 -31.37 19.92 9.45
CA GLY A 93 -31.81 18.52 9.35
C GLY A 93 -31.86 17.97 7.93
N ASN A 94 -32.53 16.83 7.78
CA ASN A 94 -32.56 16.05 6.53
C ASN A 94 -33.08 16.84 5.33
N GLU A 95 -34.06 17.74 5.52
CA GLU A 95 -34.63 18.53 4.42
C GLU A 95 -33.58 19.44 3.76
N LEU A 96 -32.72 20.08 4.55
CA LEU A 96 -31.63 20.95 4.06
C LEU A 96 -30.66 20.14 3.19
N TRP A 97 -30.17 19.02 3.72
CA TRP A 97 -29.12 18.24 3.07
C TRP A 97 -29.59 17.66 1.73
N LEU A 98 -30.84 17.18 1.67
CA LEU A 98 -31.40 16.63 0.44
C LEU A 98 -31.77 17.72 -0.58
N ASN A 99 -32.48 18.77 -0.17
CA ASN A 99 -33.09 19.70 -1.11
C ASN A 99 -32.20 20.90 -1.46
N GLU A 100 -31.39 21.38 -0.52
CA GLU A 100 -30.50 22.53 -0.74
C GLU A 100 -29.09 22.11 -1.14
N TRP A 101 -28.55 21.08 -0.47
CA TRP A 101 -27.19 20.57 -0.74
C TRP A 101 -27.15 19.42 -1.73
N GLY A 102 -28.30 18.90 -2.17
CA GLY A 102 -28.40 17.91 -3.24
C GLY A 102 -27.93 16.50 -2.85
N TYR A 103 -27.79 16.18 -1.56
CA TYR A 103 -27.49 14.83 -1.12
C TYR A 103 -28.55 13.83 -1.63
N PRO A 104 -28.15 12.59 -1.97
CA PRO A 104 -29.06 11.63 -2.56
C PRO A 104 -30.12 11.17 -1.54
N GLY A 105 -31.37 11.05 -1.98
CA GLY A 105 -32.51 10.61 -1.16
C GLY A 105 -32.50 9.10 -0.87
N ILE A 106 -31.42 8.61 -0.25
CA ILE A 106 -31.25 7.20 0.13
C ILE A 106 -31.79 6.89 1.54
N GLY A 107 -32.02 7.93 2.33
CA GLY A 107 -32.42 7.79 3.73
C GLY A 107 -32.27 9.07 4.52
N VAL A 108 -31.68 8.96 5.71
CA VAL A 108 -31.72 10.00 6.75
C VAL A 108 -30.30 10.38 7.19
N ALA A 109 -29.94 11.66 7.10
CA ALA A 109 -28.73 12.20 7.70
C ALA A 109 -28.83 12.16 9.24
N VAL A 110 -27.83 11.60 9.93
CA VAL A 110 -27.91 11.32 11.38
C VAL A 110 -26.78 11.89 12.22
N ALA A 111 -25.68 12.32 11.60
CA ALA A 111 -24.57 12.93 12.32
C ALA A 111 -23.80 13.92 11.43
N ASP A 112 -23.38 15.02 12.06
CA ASP A 112 -22.43 15.95 11.46
C ASP A 112 -21.01 15.38 11.52
N THR A 113 -20.18 15.81 10.57
CA THR A 113 -18.75 15.50 10.55
C THR A 113 -17.92 16.77 10.67
N ILE A 114 -16.62 16.59 10.95
CA ILE A 114 -15.65 17.69 11.00
C ILE A 114 -15.55 18.49 9.69
N SER A 115 -16.10 17.97 8.59
CA SER A 115 -16.05 18.60 7.27
C SER A 115 -17.15 19.64 7.05
N ALA A 116 -18.02 19.91 8.03
CA ALA A 116 -19.08 20.91 7.95
C ALA A 116 -20.01 20.74 6.71
N GLY A 117 -20.39 19.50 6.42
CA GLY A 117 -21.37 19.16 5.38
C GLY A 117 -20.79 18.74 4.03
N HIS A 118 -19.46 18.56 3.89
CA HIS A 118 -18.88 17.92 2.71
C HIS A 118 -18.94 16.38 2.81
N ASN A 119 -18.80 15.85 4.01
CA ASN A 119 -19.05 14.46 4.36
C ASN A 119 -20.18 14.41 5.39
N MET A 120 -21.13 13.50 5.19
CA MET A 120 -22.27 13.34 6.09
C MET A 120 -22.54 11.87 6.35
N VAL A 121 -22.94 11.54 7.59
CA VAL A 121 -23.31 10.17 7.97
C VAL A 121 -24.80 9.97 7.77
N PHE A 122 -25.17 8.93 7.03
CA PHE A 122 -26.54 8.60 6.68
C PHE A 122 -26.93 7.19 7.14
N LEU A 123 -28.20 7.02 7.49
CA LEU A 123 -28.88 5.73 7.47
C LEU A 123 -29.31 5.44 6.03
N ASP A 124 -28.78 4.38 5.43
CA ASP A 124 -29.05 3.97 4.05
C ASP A 124 -30.13 2.88 3.98
N TYR A 125 -31.28 3.22 3.40
CA TYR A 125 -32.43 2.34 3.27
C TYR A 125 -32.58 1.71 1.87
N ARG A 126 -31.63 1.90 0.95
CA ARG A 126 -31.73 1.40 -0.43
C ARG A 126 -31.97 -0.11 -0.51
N GLU A 127 -31.30 -0.89 0.34
CA GLU A 127 -31.40 -2.35 0.34
C GLU A 127 -32.58 -2.87 1.17
N CYS A 128 -32.80 -2.31 2.36
CA CYS A 128 -33.79 -2.82 3.32
C CYS A 128 -35.20 -2.24 3.13
N GLY A 129 -35.31 -1.15 2.36
CA GLY A 129 -36.54 -0.39 2.20
C GLY A 129 -36.89 0.44 3.44
N LYS A 130 -37.81 1.39 3.28
CA LYS A 130 -38.11 2.44 4.28
C LYS A 130 -38.54 1.96 5.69
N ASP A 131 -38.92 0.69 5.83
CA ASP A 131 -39.39 0.09 7.09
C ASP A 131 -38.39 -0.94 7.67
N GLY A 132 -37.25 -1.16 6.99
CA GLY A 132 -36.23 -2.14 7.36
C GLY A 132 -35.15 -1.60 8.29
N GLU A 133 -34.15 -2.44 8.63
CA GLU A 133 -32.96 -2.02 9.38
C GLU A 133 -31.92 -1.46 8.38
N PRO A 134 -31.63 -0.14 8.40
CA PRO A 134 -30.69 0.47 7.48
C PRO A 134 -29.24 0.22 7.87
N LYS A 135 -28.36 0.20 6.86
CA LYS A 135 -26.91 0.31 7.06
C LYS A 135 -26.54 1.75 7.39
N VAL A 136 -25.34 1.96 7.91
CA VAL A 136 -24.76 3.29 8.11
C VAL A 136 -23.69 3.52 7.05
N VAL A 137 -23.75 4.68 6.38
CA VAL A 137 -22.83 5.07 5.32
C VAL A 137 -22.34 6.50 5.51
N MET A 138 -21.15 6.81 4.98
CA MET A 138 -20.70 8.18 4.76
C MET A 138 -20.97 8.55 3.31
N ILE A 139 -21.41 9.78 3.06
CA ILE A 139 -21.57 10.31 1.70
C ILE A 139 -20.61 11.48 1.50
N ASN A 140 -19.74 11.37 0.50
CA ASN A 140 -18.75 12.39 0.16
C ASN A 140 -19.25 13.26 -1.00
N GLN A 141 -19.67 14.48 -0.68
CA GLN A 141 -20.21 15.44 -1.65
C GLN A 141 -19.16 15.90 -2.67
N GLU A 142 -17.87 15.95 -2.29
CA GLU A 142 -16.80 16.39 -3.18
C GLU A 142 -16.42 15.34 -4.23
N ASP A 143 -16.77 14.07 -3.99
CA ASP A 143 -16.52 12.93 -4.87
C ASP A 143 -17.83 12.39 -5.48
N ASP A 144 -18.59 13.29 -6.12
CA ASP A 144 -19.85 12.98 -6.81
C ASP A 144 -20.86 12.20 -5.95
N TYR A 145 -20.92 12.52 -4.66
CA TYR A 145 -21.75 11.83 -3.66
C TYR A 145 -21.46 10.34 -3.60
N SER A 146 -20.19 9.94 -3.67
CA SER A 146 -19.76 8.57 -3.41
C SER A 146 -20.22 8.13 -2.01
N ILE A 147 -20.59 6.85 -1.91
CA ILE A 147 -21.24 6.29 -0.72
C ILE A 147 -20.36 5.18 -0.18
N ASP A 148 -19.77 5.46 0.97
CA ASP A 148 -18.82 4.59 1.64
C ASP A 148 -19.49 3.89 2.82
N TYR A 149 -19.30 2.57 2.91
CA TYR A 149 -19.88 1.76 3.97
C TYR A 149 -19.19 2.03 5.32
N LEU A 150 -19.99 2.19 6.38
CA LEU A 150 -19.48 2.32 7.75
C LEU A 150 -19.82 1.08 8.61
N ALA A 151 -21.11 0.77 8.75
CA ALA A 151 -21.57 -0.32 9.62
C ALA A 151 -22.88 -0.96 9.14
N ASP A 152 -23.15 -2.20 9.55
CA ASP A 152 -24.34 -2.94 9.12
C ASP A 152 -25.63 -2.40 9.77
N ASN A 153 -25.51 -1.70 10.90
CA ASN A 153 -26.61 -1.05 11.60
C ASN A 153 -26.12 0.08 12.50
N PHE A 154 -27.05 0.89 13.01
CA PHE A 154 -26.72 2.06 13.85
C PHE A 154 -26.14 1.68 15.22
N GLU A 155 -26.49 0.52 15.80
CA GLU A 155 -25.90 0.09 17.07
C GLU A 155 -24.40 -0.24 16.90
N GLU A 156 -24.04 -0.93 15.83
CA GLU A 156 -22.65 -1.21 15.49
C GLU A 156 -21.86 0.07 15.23
N PHE A 157 -22.44 1.05 14.53
CA PHE A 157 -21.81 2.36 14.34
C PHE A 157 -21.49 3.03 15.69
N ILE A 158 -22.48 3.14 16.58
CA ILE A 158 -22.30 3.78 17.90
C ILE A 158 -21.31 3.01 18.78
N ARG A 159 -21.30 1.67 18.75
CA ARG A 159 -20.33 0.84 19.47
C ARG A 159 -18.93 0.88 18.88
N GLY A 160 -18.82 1.20 17.60
CA GLY A 160 -17.57 1.32 16.87
C GLY A 160 -16.85 2.64 17.13
N LEU A 161 -17.57 3.68 17.57
CA LEU A 161 -16.96 4.96 17.94
C LEU A 161 -15.83 4.77 18.95
N THR A 162 -14.71 5.42 18.67
CA THR A 162 -13.50 5.42 19.46
C THR A 162 -12.95 6.83 19.54
N ILE A 163 -12.04 7.04 20.48
CA ILE A 163 -11.49 8.36 20.76
C ILE A 163 -10.40 8.62 19.73
N ALA A 164 -10.44 9.81 19.17
CA ALA A 164 -9.41 10.33 18.29
C ALA A 164 -8.06 10.40 19.04
N PRO A 165 -6.99 9.75 18.56
CA PRO A 165 -5.72 9.68 19.31
C PRO A 165 -5.13 11.05 19.65
N GLN A 166 -5.36 12.06 18.80
CA GLN A 166 -4.91 13.44 19.02
C GLN A 166 -5.57 14.14 20.22
N ASP A 167 -6.71 13.63 20.68
CA ASP A 167 -7.49 14.22 21.77
C ASP A 167 -7.26 13.51 23.12
N ILE A 168 -6.31 12.58 23.17
CA ILE A 168 -6.02 11.74 24.34
C ILE A 168 -4.67 12.12 24.94
N THR A 169 -4.65 12.45 26.23
CA THR A 169 -3.38 12.54 26.97
C THR A 169 -2.90 11.15 27.39
N LYS A 170 -1.59 11.00 27.61
CA LYS A 170 -1.01 9.71 28.05
C LYS A 170 -1.55 9.31 29.41
N GLU A 171 -1.81 10.28 30.28
CA GLU A 171 -2.43 10.09 31.59
C GLU A 171 -3.86 9.53 31.48
N GLU A 172 -4.67 10.04 30.55
CA GLU A 172 -6.02 9.52 30.29
C GLU A 172 -5.96 8.11 29.69
N PHE A 173 -5.04 7.89 28.75
CA PHE A 173 -4.86 6.59 28.10
C PHE A 173 -4.61 5.46 29.11
N VAL A 174 -3.84 5.71 30.18
CA VAL A 174 -3.54 4.70 31.22
C VAL A 174 -4.80 4.19 31.91
N GLU A 175 -5.78 5.06 32.12
CA GLU A 175 -7.03 4.75 32.83
C GLU A 175 -8.05 3.98 31.97
N TYR A 176 -7.84 3.92 30.64
CA TYR A 176 -8.73 3.20 29.74
C TYR A 176 -8.63 1.67 29.91
N SER A 177 -9.75 0.99 29.61
CA SER A 177 -9.75 -0.47 29.52
C SER A 177 -8.87 -0.93 28.36
N ASP A 178 -8.39 -2.17 28.41
CA ASP A 178 -7.54 -2.72 27.36
C ASP A 178 -8.23 -2.71 25.99
N GLU A 179 -9.55 -2.92 25.93
CA GLU A 179 -10.31 -2.89 24.68
C GLU A 179 -10.30 -1.50 24.03
N ILE A 180 -10.38 -0.44 24.84
CA ILE A 180 -10.30 0.95 24.34
C ILE A 180 -8.86 1.26 23.92
N LYS A 181 -7.87 0.86 24.73
CA LYS A 181 -6.45 1.02 24.40
C LYS A 181 -6.12 0.37 23.05
N GLU A 182 -6.56 -0.87 22.83
CA GLU A 182 -6.32 -1.59 21.58
C GLU A 182 -6.91 -0.87 20.37
N LYS A 183 -8.11 -0.28 20.49
CA LYS A 183 -8.70 0.53 19.41
C LYS A 183 -7.90 1.80 19.12
N VAL A 184 -7.52 2.56 20.15
CA VAL A 184 -6.72 3.78 20.00
C VAL A 184 -5.37 3.48 19.33
N ILE A 185 -4.69 2.42 19.78
CA ILE A 185 -3.40 2.00 19.21
C ILE A 185 -3.55 1.47 17.78
N THR A 186 -4.66 0.82 17.46
CA THR A 186 -4.97 0.39 16.09
C THR A 186 -5.08 1.61 15.18
N ASN A 187 -5.84 2.64 15.57
CA ASN A 187 -5.98 3.87 14.78
C ASN A 187 -4.63 4.54 14.50
N LEU A 188 -3.79 4.70 15.53
CA LEU A 188 -2.44 5.25 15.36
C LEU A 188 -1.59 4.41 14.42
N SER A 189 -1.70 3.08 14.51
CA SER A 189 -0.94 2.19 13.64
C SER A 189 -1.37 2.28 12.18
N ASP A 190 -2.66 2.45 11.90
CA ASP A 190 -3.19 2.59 10.55
C ASP A 190 -2.80 3.95 9.92
N GLU A 191 -2.56 4.96 10.77
CA GLU A 191 -1.98 6.25 10.39
C GLU A 191 -0.45 6.21 10.27
N ASN A 192 0.16 5.03 10.42
CA ASN A 192 1.60 4.81 10.45
C ASN A 192 2.35 5.59 11.55
N ASP A 193 1.65 6.03 12.60
CA ASP A 193 2.23 6.74 13.73
C ASP A 193 2.79 5.76 14.78
N SER A 194 3.88 5.08 14.41
CA SER A 194 4.55 4.12 15.28
C SER A 194 5.20 4.79 16.50
N GLU A 195 5.61 6.06 16.39
CA GLU A 195 6.20 6.82 17.50
C GLU A 195 5.17 7.03 18.62
N SER A 196 3.97 7.53 18.31
CA SER A 196 2.91 7.70 19.30
C SER A 196 2.51 6.37 19.93
N VAL A 197 2.40 5.28 19.15
CA VAL A 197 2.11 3.95 19.70
C VAL A 197 3.15 3.56 20.76
N ILE A 198 4.43 3.74 20.46
CA ILE A 198 5.51 3.45 21.42
C ILE A 198 5.35 4.33 22.66
N GLU A 199 5.10 5.63 22.49
CA GLU A 199 4.96 6.55 23.62
C GLU A 199 3.79 6.20 24.55
N PHE A 200 2.59 5.96 24.01
CA PHE A 200 1.40 5.61 24.82
C PHE A 200 1.58 4.30 25.58
N LEU A 201 2.08 3.26 24.90
CA LEU A 201 2.23 1.93 25.48
C LEU A 201 3.37 1.85 26.48
N THR A 202 4.49 2.54 26.24
CA THR A 202 5.59 2.60 27.20
C THR A 202 5.23 3.44 28.43
N PHE A 203 4.46 4.52 28.27
CA PHE A 203 3.97 5.32 29.40
C PHE A 203 3.07 4.51 30.35
N THR A 204 2.30 3.56 29.82
CA THR A 204 1.49 2.62 30.63
C THR A 204 2.34 1.64 31.46
N GLY A 205 3.62 1.48 31.12
CA GLY A 205 4.49 0.45 31.68
C GLY A 205 4.28 -0.88 30.97
N VAL A 206 5.31 -1.38 30.29
CA VAL A 206 5.25 -2.57 29.43
C VAL A 206 4.80 -3.81 30.20
N GLU A 207 5.13 -3.91 31.48
CA GLU A 207 4.71 -4.98 32.37
C GLU A 207 3.19 -5.01 32.64
N ASN A 208 2.52 -3.87 32.53
CA ASN A 208 1.08 -3.72 32.77
C ASN A 208 0.24 -3.96 31.52
N LEU A 209 0.87 -4.05 30.34
CA LEU A 209 0.18 -4.30 29.08
C LEU A 209 -0.30 -5.76 29.00
N ASN A 210 -1.50 -5.97 28.46
CA ASN A 210 -1.95 -7.31 28.07
C ASN A 210 -1.12 -7.86 26.88
N THR A 211 -1.36 -9.11 26.50
CA THR A 211 -0.63 -9.75 25.39
C THR A 211 -0.87 -9.08 24.03
N GLY A 212 -2.10 -8.62 23.77
CA GLY A 212 -2.45 -7.90 22.53
C GLY A 212 -1.66 -6.60 22.36
N LEU A 213 -1.69 -5.75 23.38
CA LEU A 213 -0.97 -4.48 23.45
C LEU A 213 0.55 -4.67 23.40
N LYS A 214 1.10 -5.72 24.04
CA LYS A 214 2.53 -6.08 23.89
C LYS A 214 2.86 -6.42 22.44
N GLY A 215 2.01 -7.20 21.77
CA GLY A 215 2.16 -7.52 20.35
C GLY A 215 2.07 -6.30 19.43
N MET A 216 1.24 -5.30 19.78
CA MET A 216 1.15 -4.01 19.08
C MET A 216 2.41 -3.15 19.31
N LEU A 217 2.91 -3.07 20.55
CA LEU A 217 4.16 -2.37 20.88
C LEU A 217 5.35 -2.98 20.13
N ALA A 218 5.46 -4.31 20.11
CA ALA A 218 6.52 -5.00 19.37
C ALA A 218 6.47 -4.69 17.85
N ARG A 219 5.26 -4.63 17.27
CA ARG A 219 5.08 -4.19 15.87
C ARG A 219 5.59 -2.76 15.68
N ALA A 220 5.19 -1.82 16.55
CA ALA A 220 5.61 -0.43 16.44
C ALA A 220 7.14 -0.28 16.55
N TYR A 221 7.78 -1.00 17.47
CA TYR A 221 9.23 -1.04 17.55
C TYR A 221 9.89 -1.61 16.28
N ASN A 222 9.35 -2.69 15.72
CA ASN A 222 9.85 -3.24 14.45
C ASN A 222 9.74 -2.23 13.30
N ASN A 223 8.61 -1.53 13.20
CA ASN A 223 8.37 -0.51 12.19
C ASN A 223 9.27 0.72 12.35
N ASN A 224 9.66 1.04 13.59
CA ASN A 224 10.58 2.13 13.92
C ASN A 224 12.06 1.69 13.98
N GLU A 225 12.41 0.53 13.40
CA GLU A 225 13.76 -0.04 13.37
C GLU A 225 14.40 -0.34 14.75
N GLN A 226 13.60 -0.36 15.81
CA GLN A 226 14.02 -0.68 17.19
C GLN A 226 13.93 -2.19 17.46
N ILE A 227 14.63 -2.98 16.64
CA ILE A 227 14.46 -4.43 16.56
C ILE A 227 14.72 -5.15 17.89
N GLU A 228 15.76 -4.75 18.63
CA GLU A 228 16.07 -5.37 19.93
C GLU A 228 14.99 -5.11 20.98
N GLU A 229 14.36 -3.92 20.96
CA GLU A 229 13.27 -3.59 21.87
C GLU A 229 12.00 -4.38 21.52
N ALA A 230 11.70 -4.54 20.23
CA ALA A 230 10.62 -5.42 19.77
C ALA A 230 10.80 -6.85 20.32
N MET A 231 11.99 -7.41 20.20
CA MET A 231 12.30 -8.76 20.69
C MET A 231 12.17 -8.86 22.22
N LYS A 232 12.67 -7.86 22.98
CA LYS A 232 12.51 -7.82 24.44
C LYS A 232 11.04 -7.82 24.86
N VAL A 233 10.19 -7.02 24.21
CA VAL A 233 8.75 -6.99 24.50
C VAL A 233 8.09 -8.33 24.15
N MET A 234 8.43 -8.92 23.01
CA MET A 234 7.91 -10.22 22.60
C MET A 234 8.32 -11.35 23.56
N ASP A 235 9.52 -11.31 24.11
CA ASP A 235 10.02 -12.29 25.09
C ASP A 235 9.24 -12.25 26.42
N MET A 236 8.56 -11.13 26.72
CA MET A 236 7.69 -11.01 27.89
C MET A 236 6.35 -11.73 27.73
N ILE A 237 5.98 -12.15 26.51
CA ILE A 237 4.72 -12.88 26.24
C ILE A 237 4.90 -14.37 26.57
N PRO A 238 4.06 -14.95 27.46
CA PRO A 238 4.13 -16.37 27.84
C PRO A 238 3.99 -17.29 26.63
N VAL A 239 4.67 -18.44 26.64
CA VAL A 239 4.72 -19.36 25.50
C VAL A 239 3.33 -19.85 25.10
N GLU A 240 2.46 -20.08 26.07
CA GLU A 240 1.06 -20.51 25.90
C GLU A 240 0.15 -19.46 25.26
N GLU A 241 0.56 -18.20 25.23
CA GLU A 241 -0.19 -17.08 24.62
C GLU A 241 0.36 -16.67 23.24
N ARG A 242 1.43 -17.30 22.76
CA ARG A 242 2.05 -16.97 21.46
C ARG A 242 1.22 -17.52 20.32
N ASP A 243 0.67 -16.63 19.52
CA ASP A 243 -0.09 -16.93 18.32
C ASP A 243 0.75 -16.78 17.04
N ALA A 244 0.13 -17.00 15.88
CA ALA A 244 0.78 -16.84 14.58
C ALA A 244 1.39 -15.44 14.39
N LEU A 245 0.71 -14.40 14.91
CA LEU A 245 1.13 -13.00 14.82
C LEU A 245 2.39 -12.72 15.64
N TRP A 246 2.54 -13.35 16.80
CA TRP A 246 3.77 -13.33 17.59
C TRP A 246 4.95 -13.89 16.78
N TYR A 247 4.79 -15.09 16.22
CA TYR A 247 5.85 -15.73 15.43
C TYR A 247 6.20 -14.93 14.17
N TYR A 248 5.20 -14.38 13.48
CA TYR A 248 5.40 -13.50 12.34
C TYR A 248 6.24 -12.26 12.71
N ARG A 249 5.89 -11.56 13.81
CA ARG A 249 6.64 -10.36 14.25
C ARG A 249 8.07 -10.69 14.64
N TYR A 250 8.29 -11.83 15.30
CA TYR A 250 9.62 -12.29 15.66
C TYR A 250 10.44 -12.69 14.42
N GLY A 251 9.79 -13.32 13.43
CA GLY A 251 10.39 -13.60 12.12
C GLY A 251 10.79 -12.34 11.37
N TYR A 252 9.94 -11.30 11.40
CA TYR A 252 10.26 -9.98 10.86
C TYR A 252 11.47 -9.34 11.57
N SER A 253 11.55 -9.44 12.91
CA SER A 253 12.72 -8.95 13.64
C SER A 253 14.01 -9.63 13.15
N TYR A 254 14.00 -10.96 13.03
CA TYR A 254 15.14 -11.70 12.48
C TYR A 254 15.46 -11.33 11.02
N SER A 255 14.45 -11.08 10.19
CA SER A 255 14.70 -10.67 8.80
C SER A 255 15.38 -9.30 8.73
N LYS A 256 15.00 -8.35 9.58
CA LYS A 256 15.70 -7.07 9.73
C LYS A 256 17.13 -7.24 10.25
N LEU A 257 17.36 -8.13 11.22
CA LEU A 257 18.72 -8.44 11.69
C LEU A 257 19.58 -9.05 10.58
N SER A 258 19.02 -9.89 9.71
CA SER A 258 19.78 -10.50 8.61
C SER A 258 20.35 -9.49 7.62
N SER A 259 19.67 -8.35 7.44
CA SER A 259 20.11 -7.24 6.59
C SER A 259 21.06 -6.27 7.31
N ASN A 260 21.33 -6.48 8.60
CA ASN A 260 22.21 -5.63 9.38
C ASN A 260 23.63 -6.22 9.44
N ARG A 261 24.63 -5.43 9.00
CA ARG A 261 26.05 -5.82 8.91
C ARG A 261 26.69 -6.26 10.24
N ASN A 262 26.06 -5.97 11.38
CA ASN A 262 26.53 -6.40 12.70
C ASN A 262 26.15 -7.84 13.07
N TYR A 263 25.27 -8.48 12.29
CA TYR A 263 24.77 -9.83 12.56
C TYR A 263 25.19 -10.78 11.43
N ASP A 264 25.12 -12.08 11.73
CA ASP A 264 25.38 -13.14 10.76
C ASP A 264 24.14 -13.31 9.87
N THR A 265 24.23 -12.84 8.63
CA THR A 265 23.12 -12.85 7.67
C THR A 265 22.53 -14.24 7.46
N GLU A 266 23.34 -15.29 7.27
CA GLU A 266 22.83 -16.64 7.03
C GLU A 266 22.10 -17.17 8.27
N LYS A 267 22.71 -16.98 9.45
CA LYS A 267 22.11 -17.40 10.72
C LYS A 267 20.79 -16.71 10.99
N GLU A 268 20.72 -15.39 10.86
CA GLU A 268 19.49 -14.66 11.16
C GLU A 268 18.41 -14.89 10.09
N SER A 269 18.79 -15.13 8.83
CA SER A 269 17.84 -15.59 7.79
C SER A 269 17.23 -16.95 8.14
N LEU A 270 18.02 -17.91 8.65
CA LEU A 270 17.51 -19.19 9.12
C LEU A 270 16.59 -19.03 10.34
N ASN A 271 16.93 -18.14 11.27
CA ASN A 271 16.07 -17.85 12.42
C ASN A 271 14.74 -17.23 11.99
N ALA A 272 14.75 -16.33 11.00
CA ALA A 272 13.54 -15.79 10.41
C ALA A 272 12.68 -16.92 9.83
N LEU A 273 13.24 -17.78 8.98
CA LEU A 273 12.52 -18.92 8.39
C LEU A 273 11.94 -19.88 9.44
N VAL A 274 12.63 -20.14 10.56
CA VAL A 274 12.08 -20.93 11.67
C VAL A 274 10.81 -20.28 12.24
N MET A 275 10.83 -18.97 12.43
CA MET A 275 9.67 -18.24 12.96
C MET A 275 8.53 -18.16 11.95
N LEU A 276 8.83 -17.91 10.67
CA LEU A 276 7.83 -17.87 9.61
C LEU A 276 7.16 -19.23 9.38
N GLU A 277 7.91 -20.33 9.42
CA GLU A 277 7.36 -21.69 9.36
C GLU A 277 6.34 -21.92 10.49
N LYS A 278 6.65 -21.48 11.71
CA LYS A 278 5.75 -21.60 12.84
C LYS A 278 4.54 -20.66 12.75
N ALA A 279 4.73 -19.46 12.22
CA ALA A 279 3.65 -18.52 11.96
C ALA A 279 2.63 -19.10 10.97
N ILE A 280 3.10 -19.68 9.86
CA ILE A 280 2.25 -20.34 8.86
C ILE A 280 1.54 -21.56 9.46
N GLU A 281 2.22 -22.37 10.28
CA GLU A 281 1.62 -23.53 10.96
C GLU A 281 0.42 -23.13 11.85
N LEU A 282 0.50 -21.97 12.50
CA LEU A 282 -0.52 -21.48 13.44
C LEU A 282 -1.53 -20.51 12.81
N ALA A 283 -1.34 -20.11 11.56
CA ALA A 283 -2.17 -19.13 10.88
C ALA A 283 -3.62 -19.61 10.77
N LYS A 284 -4.58 -18.71 11.06
CA LYS A 284 -6.02 -18.99 10.94
C LYS A 284 -6.63 -18.47 9.64
N ASP A 285 -5.89 -17.62 8.95
CA ASP A 285 -6.27 -16.95 7.72
C ASP A 285 -5.06 -16.85 6.78
N ASP A 286 -5.34 -16.63 5.49
CA ASP A 286 -4.33 -16.55 4.45
C ASP A 286 -3.53 -15.23 4.50
N LYS A 287 -3.97 -14.23 5.28
CA LYS A 287 -3.32 -12.91 5.37
C LYS A 287 -1.96 -13.05 6.05
N VAL A 288 -1.91 -13.77 7.18
CA VAL A 288 -0.63 -14.02 7.89
C VAL A 288 0.32 -14.85 7.02
N VAL A 289 -0.20 -15.82 6.27
CA VAL A 289 0.61 -16.61 5.34
C VAL A 289 1.19 -15.70 4.24
N GLY A 290 0.37 -14.84 3.65
CA GLY A 290 0.80 -13.84 2.67
C GLY A 290 1.95 -12.96 3.19
N TRP A 291 1.78 -12.38 4.38
CA TRP A 291 2.82 -11.56 5.00
C TRP A 291 4.13 -12.33 5.26
N CYS A 292 4.05 -13.61 5.65
CA CYS A 292 5.25 -14.43 5.81
C CYS A 292 6.00 -14.62 4.49
N ILE A 293 5.26 -14.80 3.39
CA ILE A 293 5.84 -14.96 2.05
C ILE A 293 6.42 -13.65 1.53
N GLU A 294 5.78 -12.52 1.82
CA GLU A 294 6.33 -11.19 1.51
C GLU A 294 7.69 -10.96 2.19
N ILE A 295 7.88 -11.41 3.44
CA ILE A 295 9.19 -11.33 4.11
C ILE A 295 10.24 -12.15 3.36
N VAL A 296 9.91 -13.37 2.93
CA VAL A 296 10.83 -14.25 2.20
C VAL A 296 11.27 -13.59 0.89
N GLU A 297 10.35 -12.99 0.16
CA GLU A 297 10.62 -12.30 -1.10
C GLU A 297 11.44 -11.02 -0.87
N PHE A 298 10.96 -10.12 -0.01
CA PHE A 298 11.56 -8.81 0.21
C PHE A 298 12.99 -8.88 0.77
N HIS A 299 13.28 -9.87 1.62
CA HIS A 299 14.62 -10.06 2.20
C HIS A 299 15.50 -11.06 1.42
N GLY A 300 15.07 -11.52 0.25
CA GLY A 300 15.90 -12.36 -0.61
C GLY A 300 16.19 -13.76 -0.06
N PHE A 301 15.27 -14.35 0.71
CA PHE A 301 15.49 -15.65 1.37
C PHE A 301 15.33 -16.86 0.45
N LYS A 302 15.10 -16.67 -0.85
CA LYS A 302 14.88 -17.75 -1.83
C LYS A 302 15.96 -18.82 -1.79
N SER A 303 17.23 -18.45 -1.97
CA SER A 303 18.33 -19.43 -2.09
C SER A 303 18.51 -20.24 -0.81
N ILE A 304 18.42 -19.59 0.35
CA ILE A 304 18.56 -20.26 1.65
C ILE A 304 17.35 -21.14 1.98
N LEU A 305 16.13 -20.73 1.58
CA LEU A 305 14.92 -21.52 1.69
C LEU A 305 15.00 -22.76 0.80
N GLU A 306 15.43 -22.64 -0.46
CA GLU A 306 15.59 -23.77 -1.38
C GLU A 306 16.62 -24.80 -0.86
N ALA A 307 17.74 -24.33 -0.32
CA ALA A 307 18.76 -25.18 0.28
C ALA A 307 18.28 -25.89 1.56
N ASN A 308 17.25 -25.37 2.23
CA ASN A 308 16.72 -25.87 3.50
C ASN A 308 15.24 -26.30 3.43
N LYS A 309 14.68 -26.54 2.24
CA LYS A 309 13.25 -26.81 2.04
C LYS A 309 12.67 -27.95 2.87
N GLU A 310 13.48 -28.97 3.20
CA GLU A 310 13.05 -30.09 4.06
C GLU A 310 12.85 -29.66 5.53
N LYS A 311 13.49 -28.56 5.96
CA LYS A 311 13.32 -27.96 7.29
C LYS A 311 12.14 -26.97 7.34
N PHE A 312 11.82 -26.35 6.20
CA PHE A 312 10.78 -25.31 6.08
C PHE A 312 9.73 -25.67 5.01
N PRO A 313 9.06 -26.83 5.15
CA PRO A 313 8.17 -27.34 4.11
C PRO A 313 6.95 -26.45 3.86
N LEU A 314 6.40 -25.77 4.88
CA LEU A 314 5.25 -24.89 4.71
C LEU A 314 5.64 -23.59 4.02
N VAL A 315 6.71 -22.92 4.48
CA VAL A 315 7.22 -21.70 3.84
C VAL A 315 7.59 -22.00 2.38
N TYR A 316 8.32 -23.08 2.12
CA TYR A 316 8.71 -23.46 0.77
C TYR A 316 7.50 -23.71 -0.15
N LYS A 317 6.49 -24.42 0.36
CA LYS A 317 5.25 -24.69 -0.40
C LYS A 317 4.56 -23.37 -0.78
N HIS A 318 4.29 -22.51 0.19
CA HIS A 318 3.53 -21.27 -0.05
C HIS A 318 4.34 -20.25 -0.89
N TYR A 319 5.66 -20.17 -0.69
CA TYR A 319 6.54 -19.36 -1.54
C TYR A 319 6.53 -19.88 -2.98
N SER A 320 6.61 -21.19 -3.19
CA SER A 320 6.54 -21.79 -4.53
C SER A 320 5.20 -21.53 -5.22
N GLU A 321 4.08 -21.59 -4.48
CA GLU A 321 2.75 -21.24 -4.98
C GLU A 321 2.64 -19.74 -5.34
N TYR A 322 3.24 -18.86 -4.54
CA TYR A 322 3.32 -17.43 -4.81
C TYR A 322 4.12 -17.11 -6.08
N ILE A 323 5.31 -17.71 -6.23
CA ILE A 323 6.13 -17.56 -7.45
C ILE A 323 5.42 -18.15 -8.68
N ALA A 324 4.72 -19.29 -8.54
CA ALA A 324 3.92 -19.86 -9.62
C ALA A 324 2.79 -18.91 -10.06
N LYS A 325 2.12 -18.24 -9.11
CA LYS A 325 1.10 -17.24 -9.42
C LYS A 325 1.69 -15.98 -10.06
N LEU A 326 2.87 -15.52 -9.64
CA LEU A 326 3.55 -14.40 -10.28
C LEU A 326 3.95 -14.75 -11.71
N THR A 327 4.54 -15.92 -11.93
CA THR A 327 4.90 -16.38 -13.27
C THR A 327 3.66 -16.61 -14.16
N ASP A 328 2.57 -17.17 -13.63
CA ASP A 328 1.30 -17.28 -14.36
C ASP A 328 0.66 -15.90 -14.62
N ALA A 329 0.78 -14.95 -13.70
CA ALA A 329 0.32 -13.57 -13.86
C ALA A 329 1.16 -12.83 -14.92
N GLU A 330 2.48 -13.01 -14.94
CA GLU A 330 3.39 -12.52 -15.99
C GLU A 330 3.09 -13.20 -17.34
N LEU A 331 2.77 -14.50 -17.34
CA LEU A 331 2.38 -15.27 -18.53
C LEU A 331 0.96 -14.95 -19.04
N SER A 332 0.07 -14.44 -18.17
CA SER A 332 -1.31 -14.08 -18.53
C SER A 332 -1.48 -12.57 -18.82
N SER A 333 -0.64 -11.73 -18.21
CA SER A 333 -0.46 -10.31 -18.58
C SER A 333 0.37 -10.15 -19.85
N SER A 334 1.22 -11.13 -20.20
CA SER A 334 1.72 -11.30 -21.57
C SER A 334 0.62 -11.85 -22.47
N GLY A 335 -0.32 -10.96 -22.82
CA GLY A 335 -1.31 -11.23 -23.85
C GLY A 335 -0.60 -11.72 -25.11
N ASN A 336 -0.76 -13.00 -25.45
CA ASN A 336 -0.25 -13.65 -26.66
C ASN A 336 -0.94 -13.13 -27.93
N LYS A 337 -1.04 -11.81 -28.12
CA LYS A 337 -1.39 -11.16 -29.37
C LYS A 337 -0.10 -10.74 -30.06
N LYS A 338 0.38 -11.63 -30.94
CA LYS A 338 1.40 -11.29 -31.93
C LYS A 338 0.92 -10.08 -32.73
N THR A 339 1.61 -8.95 -32.56
CA THR A 339 1.35 -7.71 -33.29
C THR A 339 2.24 -7.67 -34.52
N TYR A 340 1.65 -7.52 -35.70
CA TYR A 340 2.41 -7.35 -36.94
C TYR A 340 2.75 -5.88 -37.14
N LYS A 341 3.99 -5.57 -37.47
CA LYS A 341 4.42 -4.23 -37.88
C LYS A 341 5.36 -4.34 -39.07
N LYS A 342 5.22 -3.37 -39.97
CA LYS A 342 6.16 -3.12 -41.04
C LYS A 342 6.62 -1.67 -40.94
N ILE A 343 7.93 -1.46 -40.88
CA ILE A 343 8.58 -0.16 -40.89
C ILE A 343 9.31 -0.03 -42.21
N THR A 344 8.93 0.97 -43.00
CA THR A 344 9.52 1.30 -44.29
C THR A 344 10.41 2.55 -44.19
N ILE A 345 11.17 2.84 -45.24
CA ILE A 345 11.96 4.08 -45.33
C ILE A 345 11.05 5.32 -45.20
N GLU A 346 9.85 5.29 -45.79
CA GLU A 346 8.90 6.41 -45.71
C GLU A 346 8.40 6.65 -44.28
N ASP A 347 8.25 5.59 -43.48
CA ASP A 347 7.88 5.71 -42.06
C ASP A 347 9.03 6.34 -41.26
N ILE A 348 10.28 5.94 -41.53
CA ILE A 348 11.47 6.52 -40.89
C ILE A 348 11.66 8.00 -41.26
N GLU A 349 11.41 8.38 -42.51
CA GLU A 349 11.48 9.79 -42.93
C GLU A 349 10.48 10.67 -42.16
N LYS A 350 9.33 10.09 -41.77
CA LYS A 350 8.25 10.77 -41.06
C LYS A 350 8.32 10.61 -39.53
N MET A 351 9.27 9.86 -38.99
CA MET A 351 9.35 9.62 -37.55
C MET A 351 9.53 10.93 -36.78
N GLU A 352 8.78 11.06 -35.70
CA GLU A 352 8.86 12.17 -34.75
C GLU A 352 9.49 11.72 -33.43
N ASP A 353 9.35 10.44 -33.10
CA ASP A 353 9.82 9.84 -31.85
C ASP A 353 10.61 8.54 -32.12
N ILE A 354 11.58 8.22 -31.26
CA ILE A 354 12.32 6.95 -31.35
C ILE A 354 11.40 5.73 -31.24
N TRP A 355 10.31 5.82 -30.47
CA TRP A 355 9.35 4.74 -30.25
C TRP A 355 8.60 4.34 -31.53
N ASP A 356 8.51 5.21 -32.54
CA ASP A 356 7.97 4.87 -33.85
C ASP A 356 8.72 3.68 -34.49
N ILE A 357 10.01 3.56 -34.16
CA ILE A 357 10.94 2.56 -34.68
C ILE A 357 11.30 1.50 -33.63
N LEU A 358 11.51 1.93 -32.39
CA LEU A 358 11.96 1.09 -31.28
C LEU A 358 10.88 0.10 -30.82
N ASP A 359 9.60 0.46 -30.83
CA ASP A 359 8.51 -0.35 -30.25
C ASP A 359 8.55 -1.83 -30.69
N PRO A 360 8.53 -2.20 -31.99
CA PRO A 360 8.58 -3.61 -32.38
C PRO A 360 9.89 -4.32 -32.00
N VAL A 361 11.01 -3.58 -31.95
CA VAL A 361 12.32 -4.12 -31.59
C VAL A 361 12.38 -4.42 -30.09
N TYR A 362 11.88 -3.48 -29.27
CA TYR A 362 11.88 -3.56 -27.82
C TYR A 362 11.19 -4.81 -27.30
N TRP A 363 10.02 -5.12 -27.87
CA TRP A 363 9.23 -6.28 -27.50
C TRP A 363 9.65 -7.60 -28.15
N THR A 364 10.71 -7.59 -28.97
CA THR A 364 11.26 -8.79 -29.61
C THR A 364 12.40 -9.40 -28.80
N ILE A 365 13.16 -8.57 -28.09
CA ILE A 365 14.40 -8.98 -27.40
C ILE A 365 14.08 -9.49 -25.99
N ASP A 366 14.67 -10.63 -25.63
CA ASP A 366 14.61 -11.23 -24.30
C ASP A 366 15.85 -10.85 -23.48
N ILE A 367 15.65 -10.09 -22.40
CA ILE A 367 16.70 -9.71 -21.46
C ILE A 367 16.64 -10.48 -20.14
N TYR A 368 15.68 -11.40 -19.98
CA TYR A 368 15.43 -12.13 -18.74
C TYR A 368 16.04 -13.54 -18.76
N GLY A 369 16.29 -14.08 -19.96
CA GLY A 369 16.96 -15.36 -20.16
C GLY A 369 18.49 -15.30 -20.08
N THR A 370 19.14 -16.33 -20.62
CA THR A 370 20.61 -16.36 -20.73
C THR A 370 21.11 -15.42 -21.83
N TYR A 371 22.41 -15.14 -21.87
CA TYR A 371 22.99 -14.38 -22.99
C TYR A 371 22.77 -15.05 -24.36
N GLU A 372 22.68 -16.38 -24.39
CA GLU A 372 22.32 -17.11 -25.61
C GLU A 372 20.86 -16.84 -26.02
N ASP A 373 19.93 -16.75 -25.05
CA ASP A 373 18.53 -16.41 -25.31
C ASP A 373 18.38 -14.96 -25.79
N TYR A 374 19.14 -14.03 -25.21
CA TYR A 374 19.25 -12.65 -25.68
C TYR A 374 19.69 -12.59 -27.15
N LEU A 375 20.79 -13.27 -27.50
CA LEU A 375 21.28 -13.29 -28.89
C LEU A 375 20.29 -13.95 -29.85
N LYS A 376 19.63 -15.03 -29.41
CA LYS A 376 18.66 -15.78 -30.20
C LYS A 376 17.38 -15.00 -30.45
N SER A 377 16.86 -14.30 -29.43
CA SER A 377 15.67 -13.45 -29.58
C SER A 377 15.93 -12.27 -30.53
N ALA A 378 17.16 -11.75 -30.54
CA ALA A 378 17.60 -10.70 -31.45
C ALA A 378 18.00 -11.17 -32.87
N GLU A 379 17.99 -12.47 -33.17
CA GLU A 379 18.53 -13.04 -34.44
C GLU A 379 17.87 -12.46 -35.70
N SER A 380 16.60 -12.08 -35.60
CA SER A 380 15.83 -11.52 -36.71
C SER A 380 16.05 -10.02 -36.94
N LEU A 381 16.73 -9.34 -36.02
CA LEU A 381 16.95 -7.90 -36.02
C LEU A 381 18.29 -7.55 -36.65
N THR A 382 18.41 -6.33 -37.18
CA THR A 382 19.71 -5.78 -37.56
C THR A 382 20.54 -5.49 -36.32
N LEU A 383 21.87 -5.40 -36.50
CA LEU A 383 22.77 -5.04 -35.41
C LEU A 383 22.44 -3.63 -34.87
N GLU A 384 22.10 -2.70 -35.76
CA GLU A 384 21.74 -1.34 -35.39
C GLU A 384 20.40 -1.25 -34.65
N GLN A 385 19.42 -2.09 -34.97
CA GLN A 385 18.19 -2.23 -34.19
C GLN A 385 18.48 -2.75 -32.78
N ARG A 386 19.35 -3.76 -32.66
CA ARG A 386 19.76 -4.31 -31.36
C ARG A 386 20.48 -3.25 -30.51
N TYR A 387 21.37 -2.46 -31.11
CA TYR A 387 22.04 -1.34 -30.44
C TYR A 387 21.07 -0.25 -30.01
N LEU A 388 20.08 0.11 -30.85
CA LEU A 388 19.04 1.07 -30.50
C LEU A 388 18.26 0.59 -29.26
N ASN A 389 17.90 -0.69 -29.21
CA ASN A 389 17.22 -1.26 -28.06
C ASN A 389 18.10 -1.26 -26.80
N ALA A 390 19.36 -1.70 -26.91
CA ALA A 390 20.28 -1.76 -25.79
C ALA A 390 20.56 -0.37 -25.18
N VAL A 391 20.76 0.65 -26.02
CA VAL A 391 20.94 2.05 -25.59
C VAL A 391 19.67 2.58 -24.90
N SER A 392 18.49 2.22 -25.40
CA SER A 392 17.21 2.62 -24.78
C SER A 392 17.04 2.03 -23.39
N TRP A 393 17.32 0.73 -23.22
CA TRP A 393 17.32 0.08 -21.91
C TRP A 393 18.35 0.69 -20.95
N TYR A 394 19.56 0.96 -21.44
CA TYR A 394 20.61 1.62 -20.66
C TYR A 394 20.13 2.97 -20.11
N PHE A 395 19.58 3.85 -20.96
CA PHE A 395 19.10 5.15 -20.48
C PHE A 395 17.86 5.06 -19.60
N MET A 396 16.96 4.10 -19.83
CA MET A 396 15.78 3.90 -18.98
C MET A 396 16.19 3.56 -17.55
N GLU A 397 17.11 2.61 -17.38
CA GLU A 397 17.58 2.19 -16.06
C GLU A 397 18.42 3.26 -15.38
N VAL A 398 19.37 3.87 -16.11
CA VAL A 398 20.25 4.90 -15.55
C VAL A 398 19.47 6.13 -15.10
N ASN A 399 18.45 6.57 -15.84
CA ASN A 399 17.62 7.70 -15.41
C ASN A 399 16.70 7.36 -14.22
N ASN A 400 16.41 6.08 -13.98
CA ASN A 400 15.54 5.67 -12.88
C ASN A 400 16.30 5.40 -11.57
N GLY A 401 17.46 4.75 -11.66
CA GLY A 401 18.24 4.34 -10.48
C GLY A 401 19.76 4.30 -10.71
N GLY A 402 20.24 5.03 -11.71
CA GLY A 402 21.67 5.12 -12.03
C GLY A 402 22.25 3.87 -12.68
N HIS A 403 23.56 3.91 -12.95
CA HIS A 403 24.30 2.77 -13.47
C HIS A 403 24.28 1.59 -12.51
N PHE A 404 24.11 1.82 -11.20
CA PHE A 404 23.91 0.75 -10.23
C PHE A 404 22.68 -0.07 -10.59
N GLN A 405 21.52 0.55 -10.81
CA GLN A 405 20.31 -0.15 -11.20
C GLN A 405 20.47 -0.87 -12.55
N PHE A 406 21.08 -0.22 -13.54
CA PHE A 406 21.34 -0.84 -14.84
C PHE A 406 22.16 -2.13 -14.73
N LEU A 407 23.21 -2.12 -13.90
CA LEU A 407 24.07 -3.27 -13.64
C LEU A 407 23.38 -4.29 -12.74
N ASP A 408 22.66 -3.86 -11.71
CA ASP A 408 21.98 -4.78 -10.79
C ASP A 408 20.88 -5.58 -11.49
N ASN A 409 20.07 -4.93 -12.34
CA ASN A 409 18.93 -5.54 -13.01
C ASN A 409 19.33 -6.46 -14.16
N SER A 410 18.36 -7.23 -14.67
CA SER A 410 18.53 -8.10 -15.84
C SER A 410 18.99 -7.34 -17.08
N THR A 411 18.69 -6.04 -17.16
CA THR A 411 19.17 -5.11 -18.20
C THR A 411 20.68 -5.07 -18.36
N GLY A 412 21.45 -5.38 -17.31
CA GLY A 412 22.91 -5.44 -17.41
C GLY A 412 23.42 -6.39 -18.50
N ILE A 413 22.60 -7.35 -18.93
CA ILE A 413 22.91 -8.27 -20.03
C ILE A 413 23.19 -7.56 -21.37
N VAL A 414 22.67 -6.35 -21.59
CA VAL A 414 22.82 -5.61 -22.85
C VAL A 414 24.04 -4.68 -22.88
N TRP A 415 24.89 -4.69 -21.85
CA TRP A 415 25.98 -3.70 -21.67
C TRP A 415 26.89 -3.55 -22.91
N GLU A 416 27.23 -4.66 -23.56
CA GLU A 416 28.15 -4.64 -24.71
C GLU A 416 27.50 -3.95 -25.92
N ASP A 417 26.22 -4.24 -26.16
CA ASP A 417 25.46 -3.61 -27.23
C ASP A 417 25.12 -2.15 -26.91
N ALA A 418 24.90 -1.82 -25.64
CA ALA A 418 24.72 -0.44 -25.20
C ALA A 418 25.99 0.39 -25.47
N LEU A 419 27.17 -0.11 -25.06
CA LEU A 419 28.44 0.56 -25.34
C LEU A 419 28.66 0.77 -26.84
N ASN A 420 28.45 -0.27 -27.65
CA ASN A 420 28.61 -0.18 -29.10
C ASN A 420 27.58 0.75 -29.75
N GLY A 421 26.34 0.77 -29.24
CA GLY A 421 25.29 1.68 -29.68
C GLY A 421 25.60 3.14 -29.37
N LEU A 422 26.08 3.46 -28.16
CA LEU A 422 26.52 4.81 -27.80
C LEU A 422 27.60 5.32 -28.76
N ARG A 423 28.56 4.46 -29.15
CA ARG A 423 29.57 4.80 -30.16
C ARG A 423 28.96 5.02 -31.53
N LEU A 424 28.04 4.16 -31.94
CA LEU A 424 27.40 4.21 -33.24
C LEU A 424 26.58 5.50 -33.42
N PHE A 425 25.84 5.90 -32.39
CA PHE A 425 25.00 7.11 -32.38
C PHE A 425 25.78 8.39 -32.06
N GLU A 426 27.12 8.34 -32.16
CA GLU A 426 28.04 9.46 -31.96
C GLU A 426 28.07 10.03 -30.53
N MET A 427 27.54 9.32 -29.53
CA MET A 427 27.53 9.69 -28.11
C MET A 427 28.87 9.31 -27.43
N ASN A 428 29.99 9.77 -28.02
CA ASN A 428 31.32 9.32 -27.63
C ASN A 428 31.69 9.65 -26.18
N GLU A 429 31.24 10.78 -25.65
CA GLU A 429 31.52 11.17 -24.26
C GLU A 429 30.86 10.22 -23.26
N LEU A 430 29.60 9.83 -23.52
CA LEU A 430 28.87 8.85 -22.71
C LEU A 430 29.51 7.47 -22.81
N ALA A 431 29.87 7.05 -24.03
CA ALA A 431 30.55 5.78 -24.25
C ALA A 431 31.94 5.72 -23.61
N ASP A 432 32.70 6.83 -23.59
CA ASP A 432 33.99 6.93 -22.90
C ASP A 432 33.83 6.82 -21.38
N SER A 433 32.76 7.41 -20.84
CA SER A 433 32.44 7.29 -19.41
C SER A 433 32.04 5.86 -19.05
N PHE A 434 31.15 5.26 -19.83
CA PHE A 434 30.71 3.88 -19.58
C PHE A 434 31.84 2.86 -19.77
N GLN A 435 32.78 3.11 -20.70
CA GLN A 435 33.99 2.29 -20.82
C GLN A 435 34.82 2.26 -19.54
N LYS A 436 34.92 3.37 -18.79
CA LYS A 436 35.64 3.36 -17.50
C LYS A 436 34.99 2.44 -16.49
N VAL A 437 33.65 2.38 -16.48
CA VAL A 437 32.90 1.43 -15.63
C VAL A 437 33.26 0.00 -16.05
N ILE A 438 33.24 -0.30 -17.35
CA ILE A 438 33.60 -1.64 -17.88
C ILE A 438 35.06 -2.01 -17.55
N ASP A 439 35.97 -1.04 -17.57
CA ASP A 439 37.39 -1.24 -17.24
C ASP A 439 37.58 -1.64 -15.77
N LEU A 440 36.70 -1.21 -14.84
CA LEU A 440 36.71 -1.69 -13.46
C LEU A 440 36.41 -3.19 -13.35
N PHE A 441 35.56 -3.72 -14.22
CA PHE A 441 35.28 -5.17 -14.33
C PHE A 441 36.40 -5.93 -15.08
N GLY A 442 37.58 -5.33 -15.26
CA GLY A 442 38.66 -5.93 -16.03
C GLY A 442 38.40 -5.96 -17.54
N GLY A 443 37.52 -5.07 -18.03
CA GLY A 443 37.20 -4.93 -19.46
C GLY A 443 36.05 -5.83 -19.93
N LYS A 444 35.40 -6.58 -19.04
CA LYS A 444 34.23 -7.40 -19.37
C LYS A 444 33.30 -7.55 -18.18
N ILE A 445 32.09 -7.02 -18.30
CA ILE A 445 31.03 -7.22 -17.31
C ILE A 445 30.41 -8.62 -17.52
N PRO A 446 30.20 -9.42 -16.45
CA PRO A 446 29.50 -10.69 -16.58
C PRO A 446 28.07 -10.51 -17.10
N PHE A 447 27.68 -11.33 -18.08
CA PHE A 447 26.33 -11.30 -18.63
C PHE A 447 25.32 -11.95 -17.69
N ASP A 448 25.75 -13.01 -16.99
CA ASP A 448 24.96 -13.62 -15.93
C ASP A 448 24.82 -12.64 -14.75
N ARG A 449 23.59 -12.54 -14.21
CA ARG A 449 23.25 -11.56 -13.18
C ARG A 449 23.93 -11.85 -11.86
N GLU A 450 23.97 -13.11 -11.44
CA GLU A 450 24.59 -13.51 -10.18
C GLU A 450 26.12 -13.34 -10.24
N GLU A 451 26.74 -13.73 -11.37
CA GLU A 451 28.17 -13.48 -11.58
C GLU A 451 28.50 -11.98 -11.55
N ARG A 452 27.62 -11.14 -12.10
CA ARG A 452 27.79 -9.68 -12.12
C ARG A 452 27.64 -9.06 -10.74
N TRP A 453 26.67 -9.51 -9.94
CA TRP A 453 26.52 -9.08 -8.55
C TRP A 453 27.75 -9.38 -7.72
N ASN A 454 28.25 -10.62 -7.79
CA ASN A 454 29.49 -11.00 -7.10
C ASN A 454 30.66 -10.12 -7.53
N ALA A 455 30.77 -9.79 -8.83
CA ALA A 455 31.80 -8.89 -9.32
C ALA A 455 31.61 -7.44 -8.82
N MET A 456 30.38 -6.96 -8.67
CA MET A 456 30.09 -5.64 -8.11
C MET A 456 30.47 -5.54 -6.63
N GLU A 457 30.16 -6.57 -5.83
CA GLU A 457 30.53 -6.63 -4.40
C GLU A 457 32.05 -6.59 -4.19
N GLU A 458 32.83 -7.23 -5.07
CA GLU A 458 34.30 -7.19 -5.00
C GLU A 458 34.89 -5.80 -5.31
N LEU A 459 34.13 -4.92 -5.98
CA LEU A 459 34.58 -3.61 -6.46
C LEU A 459 34.07 -2.42 -5.60
N ASP A 460 33.26 -2.70 -4.56
CA ASP A 460 32.42 -1.76 -3.79
C ASP A 460 33.02 -0.36 -3.58
N GLU A 461 34.19 -0.24 -2.93
CA GLU A 461 34.78 1.06 -2.57
C GLU A 461 35.14 1.96 -3.76
N ASN A 462 35.53 1.40 -4.92
CA ASN A 462 35.89 2.20 -6.11
C ASN A 462 34.74 2.28 -7.13
N LEU A 463 33.75 1.40 -7.01
CA LEU A 463 32.63 1.32 -7.93
C LEU A 463 31.66 2.47 -7.69
N GLU A 464 31.27 2.71 -6.43
CA GLU A 464 30.24 3.70 -6.08
C GLU A 464 30.58 5.12 -6.57
N GLU A 465 31.82 5.59 -6.32
CA GLU A 465 32.28 6.91 -6.78
C GLU A 465 32.26 7.03 -8.30
N LEU A 466 32.69 5.98 -9.02
CA LEU A 466 32.72 6.01 -10.48
C LEU A 466 31.31 5.94 -11.10
N LEU A 467 30.39 5.17 -10.50
CA LEU A 467 29.01 5.12 -10.95
C LEU A 467 28.32 6.47 -10.77
N ASP A 468 28.51 7.14 -9.63
CA ASP A 468 27.98 8.48 -9.37
C ASP A 468 28.53 9.53 -10.37
N GLU A 469 29.82 9.46 -10.73
CA GLU A 469 30.37 10.30 -11.79
C GLU A 469 29.75 10.02 -13.17
N ALA A 470 29.55 8.75 -13.51
CA ALA A 470 28.96 8.34 -14.78
C ALA A 470 27.48 8.73 -14.88
N ASP A 471 26.72 8.59 -13.80
CA ASP A 471 25.32 9.01 -13.68
C ASP A 471 25.18 10.51 -13.93
N LYS A 472 25.97 11.32 -13.23
CA LYS A 472 25.98 12.79 -13.39
C LYS A 472 26.26 13.22 -14.83
N LEU A 473 27.10 12.49 -15.55
CA LEU A 473 27.37 12.78 -16.95
C LEU A 473 26.17 12.48 -17.84
N VAL A 474 25.51 11.32 -17.64
CA VAL A 474 24.29 10.96 -18.38
C VAL A 474 23.21 12.02 -18.18
N TYR A 475 22.92 12.39 -16.92
CA TYR A 475 21.90 13.40 -16.60
C TYR A 475 22.19 14.78 -17.19
N LYS A 476 23.46 15.08 -17.46
CA LYS A 476 23.90 16.36 -18.03
C LYS A 476 23.85 16.37 -19.56
N VAL A 477 24.20 15.25 -20.20
CA VAL A 477 24.48 15.21 -21.65
C VAL A 477 23.29 14.65 -22.45
N TYR A 478 22.52 13.75 -21.86
CA TYR A 478 21.39 13.11 -22.54
C TYR A 478 20.07 13.77 -22.10
N GLU A 479 19.46 14.52 -23.01
CA GLU A 479 18.09 15.03 -22.82
C GLU A 479 17.09 13.98 -23.33
N TYR A 480 16.02 13.76 -22.55
CA TYR A 480 14.99 12.75 -22.86
C TYR A 480 14.24 13.13 -24.14
N GLY A 481 14.71 12.61 -25.28
CA GLY A 481 14.19 12.95 -26.61
C GLY A 481 14.87 12.23 -27.78
N GLY A 482 15.93 11.46 -27.53
CA GLY A 482 16.54 10.57 -28.53
C GLY A 482 17.18 11.29 -29.73
N GLU A 483 17.61 12.55 -29.58
CA GLU A 483 18.06 13.37 -30.72
C GLU A 483 19.21 12.74 -31.52
N TYR A 484 20.17 12.10 -30.82
CA TYR A 484 21.31 11.44 -31.42
C TYR A 484 20.89 10.20 -32.23
N GLU A 485 20.00 9.40 -31.65
CA GLU A 485 19.42 8.21 -32.27
C GLU A 485 18.59 8.58 -33.49
N ILE A 486 17.67 9.55 -33.37
CA ILE A 486 16.83 10.04 -34.47
C ILE A 486 17.70 10.55 -35.62
N LYS A 487 18.75 11.32 -35.31
CA LYS A 487 19.70 11.82 -36.32
C LYS A 487 20.36 10.66 -37.07
N TYR A 488 20.82 9.63 -36.35
CA TYR A 488 21.47 8.48 -36.97
C TYR A 488 20.47 7.63 -37.77
N ILE A 489 19.29 7.34 -37.23
CA ILE A 489 18.23 6.57 -37.89
C ILE A 489 17.82 7.23 -39.21
N LYS A 490 17.61 8.55 -39.23
CA LYS A 490 17.27 9.31 -40.45
C LYS A 490 18.40 9.32 -41.48
N ALA A 491 19.66 9.24 -41.04
CA ALA A 491 20.81 9.16 -41.94
C ALA A 491 21.00 7.76 -42.55
N HIS A 492 20.48 6.72 -41.89
CA HIS A 492 20.67 5.31 -42.26
C HIS A 492 19.35 4.49 -42.21
N PRO A 493 18.28 4.92 -42.90
CA PRO A 493 16.95 4.32 -42.75
C PRO A 493 16.91 2.84 -43.16
N GLU A 494 17.77 2.41 -44.08
CA GLU A 494 17.85 1.02 -44.52
C GLU A 494 18.23 0.03 -43.41
N LYS A 495 18.84 0.52 -42.33
CA LYS A 495 19.29 -0.29 -41.19
C LYS A 495 18.21 -0.54 -40.13
N PHE A 496 17.10 0.20 -40.21
CA PHE A 496 16.03 0.19 -39.20
C PHE A 496 14.69 -0.31 -39.74
N LEU A 497 14.69 -0.94 -40.92
CA LEU A 497 13.50 -1.57 -41.48
C LEU A 497 13.06 -2.77 -40.64
N PHE A 498 11.76 -2.92 -40.44
CA PHE A 498 11.17 -4.04 -39.71
C PHE A 498 10.02 -4.61 -40.52
N ASP A 499 9.88 -5.94 -40.57
CA ASP A 499 8.74 -6.62 -41.20
C ASP A 499 8.51 -7.94 -40.48
N GLY A 500 7.66 -7.93 -39.47
CA GLY A 500 7.56 -9.06 -38.57
C GLY A 500 6.46 -8.96 -37.52
N TYR A 501 6.37 -10.02 -36.73
CA TYR A 501 5.50 -10.08 -35.57
C TYR A 501 6.33 -9.93 -34.29
N PHE A 502 5.82 -9.17 -33.33
CA PHE A 502 6.38 -9.02 -31.98
C PHE A 502 5.28 -9.17 -30.93
N ASN A 503 5.67 -9.40 -29.67
CA ASN A 503 4.73 -9.61 -28.57
C ASN A 503 4.73 -8.38 -27.65
N LYS A 504 3.81 -7.44 -27.92
CA LYS A 504 3.66 -6.25 -27.06
C LYS A 504 2.99 -6.64 -25.74
N ILE A 505 3.65 -6.39 -24.62
CA ILE A 505 3.02 -6.43 -23.30
C ILE A 505 2.34 -5.07 -23.13
N VAL A 506 1.01 -5.06 -23.00
CA VAL A 506 0.18 -3.85 -22.81
C VAL A 506 -0.45 -3.89 -21.45
#